data_AF-A0A3D1BXA5-F1
#
_entry.id   AF-A0A3D1BXA5-F1
#
_cell.length_a   1.000
_cell.length_b   1.000
_cell.length_c   1.000
_cell.angle_alpha   90.00
_cell.angle_beta   90.00
_cell.angle_gamma   90.00
#
_symmetry.space_group_name_H-M   'P 1'
#
loop_
_entity.id
_entity.type
_entity.pdbx_description
1 polymer ?
#
loop_
_entity_poly.entity_id
_entity_poly.type
_entity_poly.pdbx_seq_one_letter_code
_entity_poly.pdbx_strand_id
1 'polypeptide(L)'
;IVQGSVNLVQDGRLIRSLKAHEYFGEMAVLNETPTIASAVSTSNDSEIITIPKVHLEMMLADEPKVAMKFLKKMSLRLQQR
;
A
#
# COMPACT_ATOMS: atom_id res chain seq x y z
N ILE A 1 4.89 -4.78 3.22
CA ILE A 1 6.34 -4.74 3.54
C ILE A 1 6.55 -5.62 4.75
N VAL A 2 7.20 -6.77 4.56
CA VAL A 2 7.54 -7.69 5.66
C VAL A 2 8.70 -7.08 6.45
N GLN A 3 9.76 -6.67 5.74
CA GLN A 3 10.95 -6.04 6.28
C GLN A 3 11.43 -4.91 5.36
N GLY A 4 12.13 -3.93 5.95
CA GLY A 4 12.76 -2.82 5.22
C GLY A 4 11.93 -1.54 5.19
N SER A 5 12.32 -0.63 4.30
CA SER A 5 11.67 0.66 4.10
C SER A 5 11.56 1.02 2.62
N VAL A 6 10.46 1.68 2.26
CA VAL A 6 10.13 2.03 0.87
C VAL A 6 9.63 3.46 0.81
N ASN A 7 10.17 4.25 -0.11
CA ASN A 7 9.65 5.56 -0.46
C ASN A 7 8.73 5.47 -1.68
N LEU A 8 7.57 6.11 -1.61
CA LEU A 8 6.72 6.39 -2.76
C LEU A 8 7.08 7.77 -3.32
N VAL A 9 7.53 7.79 -4.57
CA VAL A 9 8.00 9.00 -5.26
C VAL A 9 7.14 9.22 -6.50
N GLN A 10 6.59 10.42 -6.65
CA GLN A 10 5.83 10.85 -7.83
C GLN A 10 6.44 12.14 -8.35
N ASP A 11 6.75 12.20 -9.64
CA ASP A 11 7.35 13.37 -10.30
C ASP A 11 8.59 13.92 -9.56
N GLY A 12 9.43 13.01 -9.06
CA GLY A 12 10.65 13.34 -8.28
C GLY A 12 10.38 13.80 -6.84
N ARG A 13 9.12 13.94 -6.42
CA ARG A 13 8.74 14.34 -5.06
C ARG A 13 8.43 13.12 -4.20
N LEU A 14 8.98 13.10 -2.99
CA LEU A 14 8.60 12.12 -1.97
C LEU A 14 7.14 12.36 -1.53
N ILE A 15 6.30 11.37 -1.76
CA ILE A 15 4.88 11.38 -1.36
C ILE A 15 4.71 10.74 0.01
N ARG A 16 5.43 9.63 0.27
CA ARG A 16 5.33 8.90 1.53
C ARG A 16 6.55 8.02 1.76
N SER A 17 6.98 7.93 3.02
CA SER A 17 7.91 6.90 3.49
C SER A 17 7.16 5.81 4.23
N LEU A 18 7.47 4.56 3.91
CA LEU A 18 6.81 3.36 4.42
C LEU A 18 7.83 2.49 5.15
N LYS A 19 7.38 1.85 6.23
CA LYS A 19 8.16 0.90 7.02
C LYS A 19 7.53 -0.49 6.98
N ALA A 20 8.22 -1.46 7.59
CA ALA A 20 7.67 -2.78 7.86
C ALA A 20 6.25 -2.71 8.45
N HIS A 21 5.39 -3.66 8.08
CA HIS A 21 3.97 -3.73 8.40
C HIS A 21 3.07 -2.69 7.71
N GLU A 22 3.61 -1.90 6.79
CA GLU A 22 2.82 -1.05 5.89
C GLU A 22 2.69 -1.67 4.49
N TYR A 23 1.73 -1.15 3.72
CA TYR A 23 1.46 -1.54 2.34
C TYR A 23 1.27 -0.30 1.45
N PHE A 24 1.41 -0.54 0.15
CA PHE A 24 1.26 0.42 -0.93
C PHE A 24 0.70 -0.27 -2.18
N GLY A 25 0.35 0.53 -3.20
CA GLY A 25 -0.21 0.04 -4.47
C GLY A 25 -1.73 -0.16 -4.43
N GLU A 26 -2.36 -0.06 -3.26
CA GLU A 26 -3.80 -0.27 -3.12
C GLU A 26 -4.64 0.79 -3.85
N MET A 27 -4.13 2.01 -4.00
CA MET A 27 -4.84 3.09 -4.71
C MET A 27 -5.10 2.73 -6.17
N ALA A 28 -4.17 2.04 -6.82
CA ALA A 28 -4.34 1.59 -8.20
C ALA A 28 -5.49 0.58 -8.32
N VAL A 29 -5.64 -0.29 -7.32
CA VAL A 29 -6.74 -1.26 -7.26
C VAL A 29 -8.07 -0.58 -6.95
N LEU A 30 -8.14 0.24 -5.90
CA LEU A 30 -9.39 0.86 -5.44
C LEU A 30 -9.94 1.91 -6.40
N ASN A 31 -9.06 2.70 -7.03
CA ASN A 31 -9.47 3.76 -7.95
C ASN A 31 -9.54 3.27 -9.40
N GLU A 32 -9.23 1.99 -9.67
CA GLU A 32 -9.13 1.43 -11.02
C GLU A 32 -8.25 2.26 -11.97
N THR A 33 -7.14 2.79 -11.44
CA THR A 33 -6.20 3.65 -12.16
C THR A 33 -4.79 3.05 -12.15
N PRO A 34 -3.94 3.36 -13.13
CA PRO A 34 -2.53 2.97 -13.09
C PRO A 34 -1.81 3.52 -11.85
N THR A 35 -0.71 2.87 -11.45
CA THR A 35 0.15 3.40 -10.39
C THR A 35 0.75 4.74 -10.79
N ILE A 36 0.54 5.77 -9.97
CA ILE A 36 1.04 7.14 -10.22
C ILE A 36 2.36 7.46 -9.50
N ALA A 37 2.88 6.54 -8.69
CA ALA A 37 4.11 6.73 -7.93
C ALA A 37 5.02 5.51 -8.04
N SER A 38 6.32 5.76 -8.12
CA SER A 38 7.38 4.75 -8.04
C SER A 38 7.62 4.34 -6.60
N ALA A 39 7.78 3.04 -6.36
CA ALA A 39 8.19 2.50 -5.07
C ALA A 39 9.71 2.23 -5.09
N VAL A 40 10.46 2.95 -4.27
CA VAL A 40 11.93 2.88 -4.19
C VAL A 40 12.31 2.33 -2.83
N SER A 41 13.04 1.22 -2.78
CA SER A 41 13.59 0.71 -1.52
C SER A 41 14.62 1.70 -0.96
N THR A 42 14.57 1.95 0.34
CA THR A 42 15.48 2.87 1.04
C THR A 42 16.33 2.19 2.11
N SER A 43 16.12 0.91 2.34
CA SER A 43 17.00 0.06 3.15
C SER A 43 17.92 -0.74 2.26
N ASN A 44 18.98 -1.32 2.83
CA ASN A 44 19.90 -2.20 2.08
C ASN A 44 19.12 -3.34 1.39
N ASP A 45 18.17 -3.94 2.12
CA ASP A 45 17.25 -4.96 1.60
C ASP A 45 15.81 -4.66 2.04
N SER A 46 14.84 -5.00 1.20
CA SER A 46 13.40 -4.94 1.51
C SER A 46 12.70 -6.22 1.07
N GLU A 47 11.90 -6.79 1.96
CA GLU A 47 11.10 -7.98 1.67
C GLU A 47 9.63 -7.59 1.49
N ILE A 48 9.09 -7.91 0.30
CA ILE A 48 7.75 -7.49 -0.12
C ILE A 48 6.94 -8.73 -0.52
N ILE A 49 5.79 -8.89 0.13
CA ILE A 49 4.75 -9.83 -0.33
C ILE A 49 3.83 -9.08 -1.29
N THR A 50 3.65 -9.63 -2.47
CA THR A 50 2.74 -9.10 -3.48
C THR A 50 1.41 -9.83 -3.42
N ILE A 51 0.31 -9.08 -3.35
CA ILE A 51 -1.05 -9.60 -3.44
C ILE A 51 -1.59 -9.20 -4.82
N PRO A 52 -1.90 -10.14 -5.72
CA PRO A 52 -2.54 -9.83 -7.00
C PRO A 52 -3.88 -9.11 -6.81
N LYS A 53 -4.24 -8.23 -7.75
CA LYS A 53 -5.49 -7.45 -7.73
C LYS A 53 -6.72 -8.34 -7.43
N VAL A 54 -6.87 -9.43 -8.18
CA VAL A 54 -7.98 -10.38 -8.02
C VAL A 54 -8.07 -10.97 -6.62
N HIS A 55 -6.93 -11.24 -5.97
CA HIS A 55 -6.92 -11.76 -4.60
C HIS A 55 -7.31 -10.68 -3.59
N LEU A 56 -6.86 -9.44 -3.76
CA LEU A 56 -7.29 -8.34 -2.91
C LEU A 56 -8.80 -8.10 -3.03
N GLU A 57 -9.34 -8.12 -4.26
CA GLU A 57 -10.78 -7.97 -4.51
C GLU A 57 -11.59 -9.09 -3.84
N MET A 58 -11.19 -10.35 -3.98
CA MET A 58 -11.83 -11.47 -3.28
C MET A 58 -11.75 -11.31 -1.76
N MET A 59 -10.59 -10.96 -1.21
CA MET A 59 -10.45 -10.74 0.24
C MET A 59 -11.34 -9.58 0.75
N LEU A 60 -11.55 -8.54 -0.04
CA LEU A 60 -12.43 -7.43 0.35
C LEU A 60 -13.92 -7.81 0.25
N ALA A 61 -14.29 -8.68 -0.70
CA ALA A 61 -15.65 -9.15 -0.89
C ALA A 61 -16.06 -10.24 0.12
N ASP A 62 -15.18 -11.21 0.36
CA ASP A 62 -15.51 -12.46 1.06
C ASP A 62 -15.15 -12.42 2.55
N GLU A 63 -14.23 -11.54 2.96
CA GLU A 63 -13.72 -11.48 4.34
C GLU A 63 -14.00 -10.11 5.01
N PRO A 64 -15.19 -9.90 5.61
CA PRO A 64 -15.59 -8.62 6.21
C PRO A 64 -14.59 -8.08 7.25
N LYS A 65 -13.92 -8.97 7.98
CA LYS A 65 -12.89 -8.58 8.97
C LYS A 65 -11.65 -8.00 8.31
N VAL A 66 -11.25 -8.53 7.15
CA VAL A 66 -10.13 -7.99 6.37
C VAL A 66 -10.51 -6.62 5.81
N ALA A 67 -11.70 -6.52 5.21
CA ALA A 67 -12.23 -5.25 4.70
C ALA A 67 -12.24 -4.16 5.79
N MET A 68 -12.72 -4.45 7.01
CA MET A 68 -12.74 -3.46 8.09
C MET A 68 -11.35 -3.05 8.59
N LYS A 69 -10.41 -3.99 8.68
CA LYS A 69 -9.02 -3.64 9.01
C LYS A 69 -8.42 -2.72 7.93
N PHE A 70 -8.71 -3.01 6.66
CA PHE A 70 -8.25 -2.21 5.53
C PHE A 70 -8.84 -0.79 5.56
N LEU A 71 -10.18 -0.65 5.68
CA LEU A 71 -10.84 0.64 5.78
C LEU A 71 -10.38 1.46 7.00
N LYS A 72 -10.19 0.83 8.16
CA LYS A 72 -9.66 1.51 9.35
C LYS A 72 -8.27 2.08 9.09
N LYS A 73 -7.40 1.33 8.40
CA LYS A 73 -6.07 1.82 8.02
C LYS A 73 -6.15 2.95 6.98
N MET A 74 -7.10 2.93 6.04
CA MET A 74 -7.35 4.08 5.15
C MET A 74 -7.72 5.33 5.94
N SER A 75 -8.68 5.21 6.85
CA SER A 75 -9.20 6.32 7.65
C SER A 75 -8.09 6.98 8.47
N LEU A 76 -7.24 6.16 9.13
CA LEU A 76 -6.08 6.66 9.86
C LEU A 76 -5.09 7.42 8.97
N ARG A 77 -4.96 7.04 7.70
CA ARG A 77 -4.08 7.74 6.75
C ARG A 77 -4.65 9.08 6.29
N LEU A 78 -5.97 9.19 6.15
CA LEU A 78 -6.63 10.46 5.80
C LEU A 78 -6.53 11.48 6.94
N GLN A 79 -6.55 11.03 8.19
CA GLN A 79 -6.40 11.90 9.36
C GLN A 79 -4.98 12.47 9.55
N GLN A 80 -3.98 11.91 8.86
CA GLN A 80 -2.57 12.30 8.96
C GLN A 80 -2.13 13.26 7.83
N ARG A 81 -3.08 13.72 7.01
CA ARG A 81 -2.90 14.80 6.03
C ARG A 81 -3.36 16.12 6.62
#